data_AF-A0A8J2MEG0-F1
#
_entry.id   AF-A0A8J2MEG0-F1
#
_cell.length_a   1.000
_cell.length_b   1.000
_cell.length_c   1.000
_cell.angle_alpha   90.00
_cell.angle_beta   90.00
_cell.angle_gamma   90.00
#
_symmetry.space_group_name_H-M   'P 1'
#
loop_
_entity.id
_entity.type
_entity.pdbx_description
1 polymer ?
#
loop_
_entity_poly.entity_id
_entity_poly.type
_entity_poly.pdbx_seq_one_letter_code
_entity_poly.pdbx_strand_id
1 'polypeptide(L)'
;MQNKTRSCIQPLMNTLQNMRQQRPILKNISFPMYKYTRQELLGLCDGYANLFLCAGIESIIICLNDEMVRFARDHFGYICTPQNIKHFMEYYNCIMNIANNEKCQIFINGVAEPGKDLKKCRGIRQYYDCMKPEIIDKCGNEALKEFEISVIEYGCDLGGLNDFLRY
;
A
#
# COMPACT_ATOMS: atom_id res chain seq x y z
N MET A 1 26.40 -5.48 0.87
CA MET A 1 25.11 -5.96 0.34
C MET A 1 23.98 -4.97 0.67
N GLN A 2 23.70 -4.71 1.94
CA GLN A 2 22.69 -3.72 2.38
C GLN A 2 22.85 -2.34 1.71
N ASN A 3 24.07 -1.78 1.63
CA ASN A 3 24.31 -0.49 0.97
C ASN A 3 23.92 -0.49 -0.52
N LYS A 4 24.13 -1.60 -1.23
CA LYS A 4 23.70 -1.76 -2.64
C LYS A 4 22.17 -1.84 -2.73
N THR A 5 21.52 -2.62 -1.86
CA THR A 5 20.05 -2.69 -1.82
C THR A 5 19.44 -1.31 -1.52
N ARG A 6 20.03 -0.56 -0.59
CA ARG A 6 19.63 0.83 -0.29
C ARG A 6 19.86 1.79 -1.46
N SER A 7 20.96 1.68 -2.19
CA SER A 7 21.14 2.51 -3.39
C SER A 7 20.11 2.17 -4.48
N CYS A 8 19.73 0.90 -4.60
CA CYS A 8 18.73 0.45 -5.57
C CYS A 8 17.29 0.86 -5.21
N ILE A 9 16.96 0.99 -3.92
CA ILE A 9 15.62 1.43 -3.48
C ILE A 9 15.47 2.94 -3.43
N GLN A 10 16.57 3.68 -3.33
CA GLN A 10 16.59 5.13 -3.22
C GLN A 10 15.76 5.85 -4.31
N PRO A 11 15.78 5.45 -5.60
CA PRO A 11 14.96 6.10 -6.62
C PRO A 11 13.45 6.00 -6.35
N LEU A 12 12.97 4.85 -5.86
CA LEU A 12 11.57 4.67 -5.46
C LEU A 12 11.24 5.56 -4.26
N MET A 13 12.12 5.62 -3.26
CA MET A 13 11.94 6.48 -2.09
C MET A 13 11.90 7.96 -2.45
N ASN A 14 12.78 8.40 -3.35
CA ASN A 14 12.80 9.77 -3.87
C ASN A 14 11.48 10.11 -4.59
N THR A 15 10.96 9.18 -5.39
CA THR A 15 9.69 9.35 -6.09
C THR A 15 8.53 9.57 -5.10
N LEU A 16 8.46 8.75 -4.05
CA LEU A 16 7.45 8.91 -3.00
C LEU A 16 7.61 10.21 -2.23
N GLN A 17 8.84 10.61 -1.91
CA GLN A 17 9.11 11.87 -1.24
C GLN A 17 8.68 13.06 -2.11
N ASN A 18 8.97 13.04 -3.40
CA ASN A 18 8.57 14.08 -4.35
C ASN A 18 7.04 14.19 -4.44
N MET A 19 6.34 13.06 -4.54
CA MET A 19 4.87 13.05 -4.51
C MET A 19 4.31 13.66 -3.22
N ARG A 20 4.87 13.29 -2.05
CA ARG A 20 4.50 13.87 -0.75
C ARG A 20 4.78 15.38 -0.71
N GLN A 21 5.91 15.84 -1.25
CA GLN A 21 6.26 17.25 -1.31
C GLN A 21 5.26 18.06 -2.15
N GLN A 22 4.88 17.54 -3.32
CA GLN A 22 3.96 18.19 -4.25
C GLN A 22 2.50 18.14 -3.78
N ARG A 23 2.11 17.09 -3.05
CA ARG A 23 0.73 16.86 -2.60
C ARG A 23 0.66 16.75 -1.07
N PRO A 24 0.37 17.85 -0.35
CA PRO A 24 0.34 17.87 1.12
C PRO A 24 -0.55 16.80 1.76
N ILE A 25 -1.64 16.41 1.10
CA ILE A 25 -2.52 15.32 1.56
C ILE A 25 -1.76 14.00 1.76
N LEU A 26 -0.78 13.69 0.90
CA LEU A 26 0.02 12.46 1.00
C LEU A 26 1.05 12.52 2.14
N LYS A 27 1.36 13.70 2.68
CA LYS A 27 2.25 13.81 3.85
C LYS A 27 1.58 13.32 5.12
N ASN A 28 0.26 13.47 5.21
CA ASN A 28 -0.54 13.28 6.42
C ASN A 28 -1.47 12.07 6.34
N ILE A 29 -1.20 11.13 5.42
CA ILE A 29 -1.93 9.88 5.30
C ILE A 29 -1.01 8.69 5.58
N SER A 30 -1.45 7.79 6.46
CA SER A 30 -0.75 6.56 6.82
C SER A 30 -1.03 5.38 5.88
N PHE A 31 -2.03 5.51 5.01
CA PHE A 31 -2.44 4.50 4.02
C PHE A 31 -2.72 5.15 2.65
N PRO A 32 -1.67 5.47 1.87
CA PRO A 32 -1.79 6.35 0.71
C PRO A 32 -2.18 5.65 -0.60
N MET A 33 -2.28 4.31 -0.61
CA MET A 33 -2.46 3.51 -1.83
C MET A 33 -3.60 3.97 -2.75
N TYR A 34 -4.75 4.31 -2.17
CA TYR A 34 -5.93 4.79 -2.91
C TYR A 34 -5.98 6.32 -3.05
N LYS A 35 -4.88 7.01 -2.76
CA LYS A 35 -4.71 8.46 -2.95
C LYS A 35 -3.81 8.77 -4.15
N TYR A 36 -3.07 7.80 -4.63
CA TYR A 36 -2.42 7.90 -5.93
C TYR A 36 -3.47 7.89 -7.04
N THR A 37 -3.13 8.45 -8.19
CA THR A 37 -3.80 8.15 -9.44
C THR A 37 -3.34 6.78 -9.93
N ARG A 38 -4.13 6.18 -10.83
CA ARG A 38 -3.77 4.91 -11.46
C ARG A 38 -2.38 4.95 -12.10
N GLN A 39 -2.06 6.03 -12.82
CA GLN A 39 -0.77 6.20 -13.48
C GLN A 39 0.38 6.34 -12.48
N GLU A 40 0.20 7.11 -11.41
CA GLU A 40 1.20 7.23 -10.35
C GLU A 40 1.48 5.88 -9.69
N LEU A 41 0.43 5.09 -9.37
CA LEU A 41 0.60 3.78 -8.75
C LEU A 41 1.32 2.79 -9.67
N LEU A 42 1.00 2.77 -10.97
CA LEU A 42 1.71 1.96 -11.95
C LEU A 42 3.18 2.36 -12.06
N GLY A 43 3.50 3.66 -12.08
CA GLY A 43 4.89 4.12 -12.06
C GLY A 43 5.64 3.75 -10.78
N LEU A 44 4.96 3.73 -9.63
CA LEU A 44 5.53 3.21 -8.38
C LEU A 44 5.78 1.70 -8.46
N CYS A 45 4.90 0.93 -9.11
CA CYS A 45 5.12 -0.49 -9.37
C CYS A 45 6.31 -0.75 -10.28
N ASP A 46 6.51 0.05 -11.33
CA ASP A 46 7.72 -0.04 -12.16
C ASP A 46 8.98 0.25 -11.34
N GLY A 47 8.93 1.28 -10.48
CA GLY A 47 10.00 1.60 -9.53
C GLY A 47 10.29 0.44 -8.57
N TYR A 48 9.26 -0.23 -8.07
CA TYR A 48 9.40 -1.40 -7.20
C TYR A 48 9.97 -2.61 -7.96
N ALA A 49 9.58 -2.86 -9.21
CA ALA A 49 10.16 -3.92 -10.04
C ALA A 49 11.65 -3.67 -10.31
N ASN A 50 12.04 -2.42 -10.55
CA ASN A 50 13.43 -2.03 -10.79
C ASN A 50 14.37 -2.30 -9.60
N LEU A 51 13.83 -2.34 -8.37
CA LEU A 51 14.60 -2.76 -7.19
C LEU A 51 15.20 -4.16 -7.38
N PHE A 52 14.41 -5.10 -7.89
CA PHE A 52 14.83 -6.49 -8.12
C PHE A 52 15.86 -6.60 -9.24
N LEU A 53 15.71 -5.81 -10.31
CA LEU A 53 16.68 -5.76 -11.41
C LEU A 53 18.03 -5.19 -10.96
N CYS A 54 18.02 -4.18 -10.09
CA CYS A 54 19.24 -3.52 -9.60
C CYS A 54 19.97 -4.32 -8.51
N ALA A 55 19.23 -4.75 -7.47
CA ALA A 55 19.81 -5.39 -6.29
C ALA A 55 20.00 -6.91 -6.46
N GLY A 56 19.14 -7.54 -7.27
CA GLY A 56 18.98 -9.00 -7.32
C GLY A 56 18.11 -9.51 -6.17
N ILE A 57 17.37 -10.60 -6.43
CA ILE A 57 16.43 -11.21 -5.47
C ILE A 57 17.14 -11.65 -4.18
N GLU A 58 18.31 -12.28 -4.28
CA GLU A 58 19.07 -12.74 -3.11
C GLU A 58 19.41 -11.60 -2.14
N SER A 59 19.87 -10.47 -2.68
CA SER A 59 20.20 -9.27 -1.89
C SER A 59 18.96 -8.73 -1.17
N ILE A 60 17.79 -8.81 -1.79
CA ILE A 60 16.52 -8.33 -1.21
C ILE A 60 16.07 -9.27 -0.08
N ILE A 61 16.15 -10.58 -0.29
CA ILE A 61 15.81 -11.60 0.72
C ILE A 61 16.66 -11.42 1.98
N ILE A 62 17.97 -11.22 1.81
CA ILE A 62 18.88 -10.99 2.94
C ILE A 62 18.55 -9.67 3.67
N CYS A 63 18.01 -8.69 2.94
CA CYS A 63 17.70 -7.36 3.47
C CYS A 63 16.21 -7.16 3.86
N LEU A 64 15.42 -8.23 4.03
CA LEU A 64 13.98 -8.11 4.32
C LEU A 64 13.64 -7.29 5.58
N ASN A 65 14.56 -7.25 6.55
CA ASN A 65 14.39 -6.48 7.79
C ASN A 65 14.92 -5.05 7.70
N ASP A 66 15.57 -4.67 6.60
CA ASP A 66 15.97 -3.28 6.36
C ASP A 66 14.71 -2.41 6.23
N GLU A 67 14.70 -1.26 6.90
CA GLU A 67 13.52 -0.40 7.00
C GLU A 67 12.99 0.08 5.64
N MET A 68 13.87 0.36 4.67
CA MET A 68 13.44 0.81 3.36
C MET A 68 12.88 -0.35 2.54
N VAL A 69 13.53 -1.52 2.62
CA VAL A 69 13.09 -2.74 1.91
C VAL A 69 11.73 -3.18 2.44
N ARG A 70 11.58 -3.24 3.77
CA ARG A 70 10.30 -3.55 4.42
C ARG A 70 9.24 -2.52 4.04
N PHE A 71 9.56 -1.24 4.11
CA PHE A 71 8.62 -0.18 3.74
C PHE A 71 8.11 -0.33 2.30
N ALA A 72 8.99 -0.52 1.32
CA ALA A 72 8.58 -0.71 -0.07
C ALA A 72 7.81 -2.01 -0.27
N ARG A 73 8.22 -3.12 0.36
CA ARG A 73 7.51 -4.39 0.30
C ARG A 73 6.09 -4.25 0.86
N ASP A 74 5.92 -3.62 2.01
CA ASP A 74 4.60 -3.48 2.61
C ASP A 74 3.71 -2.54 1.75
N HIS A 75 4.27 -1.55 1.06
CA HIS A 75 3.49 -0.65 0.20
C HIS A 75 3.13 -1.23 -1.17
N PHE A 76 3.99 -2.09 -1.73
CA PHE A 76 3.94 -2.47 -3.15
C PHE A 76 4.04 -3.98 -3.40
N GLY A 77 4.47 -4.75 -2.41
CA GLY A 77 4.83 -6.16 -2.54
C GLY A 77 3.68 -7.04 -3.00
N TYR A 78 2.45 -6.77 -2.55
CA TYR A 78 1.27 -7.46 -3.06
C TYR A 78 0.82 -6.91 -4.41
N ILE A 79 0.57 -5.60 -4.48
CA ILE A 79 -0.07 -4.91 -5.62
C ILE A 79 0.76 -5.03 -6.90
N CYS A 80 2.07 -4.84 -6.79
CA CYS A 80 2.96 -4.67 -7.93
C CYS A 80 3.54 -5.99 -8.44
N THR A 81 3.03 -7.12 -7.95
CA THR A 81 3.40 -8.43 -8.50
C THR A 81 2.72 -8.68 -9.84
N PRO A 82 3.38 -9.39 -10.78
CA PRO A 82 2.76 -9.75 -12.05
C PRO A 82 1.43 -10.50 -11.90
N GLN A 83 1.29 -11.27 -10.82
CA GLN A 83 0.09 -12.06 -10.54
C GLN A 83 -1.10 -11.19 -10.10
N ASN A 84 -0.85 -10.16 -9.29
CA ASN A 84 -1.93 -9.41 -8.64
C ASN A 84 -2.23 -8.08 -9.33
N ILE A 85 -1.25 -7.45 -10.01
CA ILE A 85 -1.41 -6.08 -10.51
C ILE A 85 -2.60 -5.91 -11.45
N LYS A 86 -2.88 -6.89 -12.30
CA LYS A 86 -4.04 -6.87 -13.19
C LYS A 86 -5.34 -6.89 -12.38
N HIS A 87 -5.46 -7.83 -11.45
CA HIS A 87 -6.64 -8.01 -10.62
C HIS A 87 -6.91 -6.82 -9.71
N PHE A 88 -5.87 -6.34 -9.00
CA PHE A 88 -5.94 -5.15 -8.18
C PHE A 88 -6.44 -3.94 -8.99
N MET A 89 -5.93 -3.78 -10.22
CA MET A 89 -6.28 -2.67 -11.10
C MET A 89 -7.70 -2.75 -11.69
N GLU A 90 -8.36 -3.91 -11.63
CA GLU A 90 -9.78 -4.06 -12.01
C GLU A 90 -10.68 -3.28 -11.04
N TYR A 91 -10.41 -3.36 -9.74
CA TYR A 91 -11.22 -2.69 -8.70
C TYR A 91 -10.68 -1.32 -8.28
N TYR A 92 -9.42 -1.03 -8.57
CA TYR A 92 -8.71 0.15 -8.07
C TYR A 92 -9.48 1.46 -8.25
N ASN A 93 -9.94 1.75 -9.48
CA ASN A 93 -10.60 3.03 -9.77
C ASN A 93 -11.89 3.20 -8.95
N CYS A 94 -12.65 2.12 -8.75
CA CYS A 94 -13.89 2.18 -7.97
C CYS A 94 -13.60 2.44 -6.49
N ILE A 95 -12.67 1.68 -5.91
CA ILE A 95 -12.27 1.85 -4.50
C ILE A 95 -11.62 3.23 -4.28
N MET A 96 -10.78 3.69 -5.20
CA MET A 96 -10.15 5.02 -5.16
C MET A 96 -11.20 6.15 -5.14
N ASN A 97 -12.28 6.03 -5.91
CA ASN A 97 -13.36 7.03 -5.90
C ASN A 97 -14.06 7.10 -4.53
N ILE A 98 -14.24 5.96 -3.86
CA ILE A 98 -14.78 5.91 -2.50
C ILE A 98 -13.77 6.46 -1.49
N ALA A 99 -12.51 6.05 -1.61
CA ALA A 99 -11.44 6.45 -0.70
C ALA A 99 -11.17 7.97 -0.73
N ASN A 100 -11.51 8.65 -1.83
CA ASN A 100 -11.44 10.10 -1.96
C ASN A 100 -12.55 10.86 -1.23
N ASN A 101 -13.55 10.16 -0.67
CA ASN A 101 -14.51 10.74 0.25
C ASN A 101 -13.82 11.12 1.58
N GLU A 102 -13.93 12.39 1.99
CA GLU A 102 -13.26 12.92 3.18
C GLU A 102 -13.74 12.28 4.49
N LYS A 103 -14.97 11.73 4.52
CA LYS A 103 -15.59 11.17 5.73
C LYS A 103 -14.74 10.09 6.40
N CYS A 104 -14.20 9.16 5.61
CA CYS A 104 -13.41 8.05 6.15
C CYS A 104 -11.93 8.41 6.30
N GLN A 105 -11.44 9.43 5.59
CA GLN A 105 -10.03 9.80 5.59
C GLN A 105 -9.49 10.17 6.98
N ILE A 106 -10.35 10.69 7.86
CA ILE A 106 -9.98 11.06 9.24
C ILE A 106 -9.32 9.91 10.02
N PHE A 107 -9.64 8.66 9.68
CA PHE A 107 -9.14 7.46 10.35
C PHE A 107 -7.73 7.05 9.91
N ILE A 108 -7.27 7.49 8.75
CA ILE A 108 -5.92 7.22 8.23
C ILE A 108 -5.02 8.46 8.27
N ASN A 109 -5.35 9.42 9.13
CA ASN A 109 -4.46 10.54 9.41
C ASN A 109 -3.19 10.03 10.11
N GLY A 110 -2.04 10.28 9.50
CA GLY A 110 -0.77 9.81 10.01
C GLY A 110 0.36 9.90 9.00
N VAL A 111 1.46 9.22 9.30
CA VAL A 111 2.64 9.25 8.45
C VAL A 111 3.11 7.82 8.22
N ALA A 112 3.20 7.42 6.95
CA ALA A 112 3.89 6.22 6.52
C ALA A 112 5.33 6.57 6.13
N GLU A 113 6.29 6.18 6.97
CA GLU A 113 7.72 6.40 6.75
C GLU A 113 8.52 5.14 7.09
N PRO A 114 9.65 4.88 6.40
CA PRO A 114 10.57 3.82 6.79
C PRO A 114 10.92 3.91 8.28
N GLY A 115 10.86 2.76 8.96
CA GLY A 115 11.17 2.64 10.40
C GLY A 115 10.03 3.06 11.34
N LYS A 116 8.88 3.52 10.83
CA LYS A 116 7.70 3.90 11.65
C LYS A 116 6.52 2.93 11.47
N ASP A 117 6.81 1.65 11.32
CA ASP A 117 5.85 0.62 10.88
C ASP A 117 4.63 0.46 11.80
N LEU A 118 4.79 0.60 13.12
CA LEU A 118 3.66 0.47 14.07
C LEU A 118 2.64 1.60 13.96
N LYS A 119 3.04 2.77 13.44
CA LYS A 119 2.16 3.94 13.36
C LYS A 119 1.27 3.93 12.13
N LYS A 120 1.65 3.18 11.08
CA LYS A 120 0.90 3.19 9.81
C LYS A 120 -0.47 2.53 9.90
N CYS A 121 -0.64 1.60 10.84
CA CYS A 121 -1.89 0.84 11.03
C CYS A 121 -2.88 1.46 12.01
N ARG A 122 -2.52 2.58 12.65
CA ARG A 122 -3.44 3.26 13.57
C ARG A 122 -4.68 3.73 12.80
N GLY A 123 -5.86 3.31 13.26
CA GLY A 123 -7.14 3.72 12.68
C GLY A 123 -7.58 2.96 11.42
N ILE A 124 -6.76 2.01 10.93
CA ILE A 124 -7.08 1.23 9.71
C ILE A 124 -8.38 0.43 9.84
N ARG A 125 -8.67 -0.12 11.02
CA ARG A 125 -9.93 -0.84 11.24
C ARG A 125 -11.14 0.08 11.07
N GLN A 126 -11.11 1.26 11.70
CA GLN A 126 -12.17 2.26 11.56
C GLN A 126 -12.29 2.77 10.12
N TYR A 127 -11.17 2.91 9.42
CA TYR A 127 -11.16 3.26 8.00
C TYR A 127 -11.84 2.18 7.15
N TYR A 128 -11.50 0.92 7.38
CA TYR A 128 -12.10 -0.22 6.70
C TYR A 128 -13.61 -0.29 6.97
N ASP A 129 -14.03 -0.23 8.24
CA ASP A 129 -15.44 -0.26 8.65
C ASP A 129 -16.24 0.90 8.04
N CYS A 130 -15.61 2.08 7.90
CA CYS A 130 -16.22 3.26 7.28
C CYS A 130 -16.41 3.10 5.77
N MET A 131 -15.43 2.52 5.06
CA MET A 131 -15.52 2.37 3.61
C MET A 131 -16.37 1.18 3.17
N LYS A 132 -16.40 0.11 3.97
CA LYS A 132 -17.02 -1.19 3.64
C LYS A 132 -18.44 -1.07 3.06
N PRO A 133 -19.39 -0.33 3.66
CA PRO A 133 -20.74 -0.22 3.11
C PRO A 133 -20.77 0.39 1.71
N GLU A 134 -19.99 1.44 1.46
CA GLU A 134 -19.93 2.09 0.14
C GLU A 134 -19.23 1.21 -0.90
N ILE A 135 -18.22 0.43 -0.50
CA ILE A 135 -17.52 -0.50 -1.41
C ILE A 135 -18.48 -1.61 -1.84
N ILE A 136 -19.22 -2.22 -0.91
CA ILE A 136 -20.19 -3.27 -1.24
C ILE A 136 -21.25 -2.71 -2.20
N ASP A 137 -21.81 -1.54 -1.89
CA ASP A 137 -22.89 -0.92 -2.66
C ASP A 137 -22.47 -0.51 -4.07
N LYS A 138 -21.27 0.09 -4.23
CA LYS A 138 -20.85 0.69 -5.50
C LYS A 138 -19.87 -0.15 -6.31
N CYS A 139 -19.05 -0.97 -5.66
CA CYS A 139 -17.96 -1.72 -6.29
C CYS A 139 -18.13 -3.25 -6.22
N GLY A 140 -19.03 -3.74 -5.36
CA GLY A 140 -19.29 -5.17 -5.19
C GLY A 140 -18.41 -5.85 -4.13
N ASN A 141 -18.73 -7.12 -3.85
CA ASN A 141 -18.07 -7.89 -2.79
C ASN A 141 -16.63 -8.26 -3.15
N GLU A 142 -16.33 -8.47 -4.42
CA GLU A 142 -14.99 -8.78 -4.92
C GLU A 142 -14.04 -7.59 -4.70
N ALA A 143 -14.53 -6.36 -4.91
CA ALA A 143 -13.77 -5.15 -4.60
C ALA A 143 -13.50 -5.01 -3.09
N LEU A 144 -14.45 -5.42 -2.24
CA LEU A 144 -14.23 -5.45 -0.79
C LEU A 144 -13.13 -6.45 -0.42
N LYS A 145 -13.14 -7.66 -0.99
CA LYS A 145 -12.08 -8.66 -0.76
C LYS A 145 -10.71 -8.13 -1.19
N GLU A 146 -10.63 -7.49 -2.35
CA GLU A 146 -9.37 -6.89 -2.81
C GLU A 146 -8.90 -5.78 -1.86
N PHE A 147 -9.81 -4.96 -1.36
CA PHE A 147 -9.50 -3.93 -0.36
C PHE A 147 -9.00 -4.54 0.96
N GLU A 148 -9.63 -5.61 1.44
CA GLU A 148 -9.20 -6.35 2.64
C GLU A 148 -7.78 -6.90 2.49
N ILE A 149 -7.51 -7.60 1.39
CA ILE A 149 -6.18 -8.16 1.10
C ILE A 149 -5.14 -7.04 1.05
N SER A 150 -5.48 -5.93 0.37
CA SER A 150 -4.62 -4.75 0.29
C SER A 150 -4.25 -4.18 1.67
N VAL A 151 -5.17 -4.22 2.65
CA VAL A 151 -4.92 -3.78 4.02
C VAL A 151 -4.03 -4.77 4.78
N ILE A 152 -4.29 -6.07 4.63
CA ILE A 152 -3.54 -7.14 5.30
C ILE A 152 -2.09 -7.17 4.81
N GLU A 153 -1.89 -7.12 3.49
CA GLU A 153 -0.58 -7.14 2.84
C GLU A 153 0.22 -5.84 3.08
N TYR A 154 -0.48 -4.75 3.39
CA TYR A 154 0.15 -3.53 3.90
C TYR A 154 0.76 -3.70 5.30
N GLY A 155 0.50 -4.83 5.96
CA GLY A 155 1.01 -5.19 7.28
C GLY A 155 0.09 -4.74 8.42
N CYS A 156 -1.20 -4.50 8.13
CA CYS A 156 -2.18 -4.11 9.13
C CYS A 156 -3.21 -5.22 9.37
N ASP A 157 -3.48 -5.50 10.65
CA ASP A 157 -4.52 -6.45 11.03
C ASP A 157 -5.87 -5.72 11.17
N LEU A 158 -6.92 -6.31 10.61
CA LEU A 158 -8.30 -5.86 10.80
C LEU A 158 -8.93 -6.43 12.08
N GLY A 159 -8.24 -7.36 12.76
CA GLY A 159 -8.66 -8.00 14.00
C GLY A 159 -9.76 -9.02 13.74
N GLY A 160 -9.38 -10.30 13.68
CA GLY A 160 -10.33 -11.43 13.73
C GLY A 160 -10.96 -11.84 12.38
N LEU A 161 -10.15 -12.09 11.35
CA LEU A 161 -10.57 -12.81 10.13
C LEU A 161 -10.18 -14.30 10.16
N ASN A 162 -9.86 -14.86 11.32
CA ASN A 162 -9.74 -16.32 11.50
C ASN A 162 -11.11 -17.03 11.63
N ASP A 163 -12.23 -16.29 11.67
CA ASP A 163 -13.57 -16.87 11.83
C ASP A 163 -14.38 -16.96 10.52
N PHE A 164 -13.90 -16.42 9.39
CA PHE A 164 -14.63 -16.44 8.11
C PHE A 164 -14.01 -17.31 7.00
N LEU A 165 -12.86 -17.95 7.26
CA LEU A 165 -12.23 -18.91 6.33
C LEU A 165 -12.38 -20.38 6.78
N ARG A 166 -13.34 -20.67 7.66
CA ARG A 166 -13.73 -22.04 8.02
C ARG A 166 -15.15 -22.36 7.54
N TYR A 167 -15.35 -22.45 6.23
CA TYR A 167 -16.39 -23.30 5.62
C TYR A 167 -15.92 -23.75 4.23
#